data_AF-A0A7K2XAD4-F1
#
_entry.id   AF-A0A7K2XAD4-F1
#
_cell.length_a   1.000
_cell.length_b   1.000
_cell.length_c   1.000
_cell.angle_alpha   90.00
_cell.angle_beta   90.00
_cell.angle_gamma   90.00
#
_symmetry.space_group_name_H-M   'P 1'
#
loop_
_entity.id
_entity.type
_entity.pdbx_description
1 polymer ?
#
loop_
_entity_poly.entity_id
_entity_poly.type
_entity_poly.pdbx_seq_one_letter_code
_entity_poly.pdbx_strand_id
1 'polypeptide(L)'
;ARAAVDEGHADAVTGFRTEAIERDGDRLVLVAEDGRRLDPVDEVVVLTGFRPDLSFLGELRLGLDERLHAPLALAPLIDPNQHSCGTVHPHGAGELSHPEEGVHLVGMKSYGRAPTFLALTGYEQVRSVVAAIAGDREAAERVELVLPETGVCGGAGLFDRATTDRASDGGGCCAPTPQPVQLDTTSAPSCCS
;
A
#
# COMPACT_ATOMS: atom_id res chain seq x y z
N ALA A 1 -15.95 -12.46 3.12
CA ALA A 1 -15.46 -12.79 4.48
C ALA A 1 -16.61 -13.14 5.41
N ARG A 2 -17.44 -12.18 5.84
CA ARG A 2 -18.55 -12.44 6.79
C ARG A 2 -19.53 -13.53 6.33
N ALA A 3 -19.98 -13.48 5.07
CA ALA A 3 -20.84 -14.53 4.51
C ALA A 3 -20.22 -15.94 4.61
N ALA A 4 -18.92 -16.08 4.38
CA ALA A 4 -18.24 -17.38 4.50
C ALA A 4 -18.24 -17.92 5.94
N VAL A 5 -18.18 -17.04 6.94
CA VAL A 5 -18.33 -17.44 8.35
C VAL A 5 -19.78 -17.77 8.67
N ASP A 6 -20.72 -16.92 8.26
CA ASP A 6 -22.15 -17.10 8.50
C ASP A 6 -22.69 -18.39 7.80
N GLU A 7 -22.12 -18.77 6.66
CA GLU A 7 -22.44 -19.99 5.90
C GLU A 7 -21.65 -21.24 6.37
N GLY A 8 -20.77 -21.11 7.36
CA GLY A 8 -20.01 -22.23 7.94
C GLY A 8 -18.84 -22.73 7.08
N HIS A 9 -18.39 -21.93 6.11
CA HIS A 9 -17.21 -22.22 5.29
C HIS A 9 -15.89 -21.85 5.99
N ALA A 10 -15.93 -21.05 7.07
CA ALA A 10 -14.77 -20.68 7.86
C ALA A 10 -15.14 -20.42 9.32
N ASP A 11 -14.25 -20.79 10.25
CA ASP A 11 -14.40 -20.49 11.67
C ASP A 11 -13.64 -19.21 12.06
N ALA A 12 -14.32 -18.32 12.78
CA ALA A 12 -13.72 -17.10 13.30
C ALA A 12 -13.39 -17.23 14.79
N VAL A 13 -12.10 -17.36 15.11
CA VAL A 13 -11.64 -17.38 16.51
C VAL A 13 -11.09 -16.00 16.87
N THR A 14 -11.83 -15.27 17.71
CA THR A 14 -11.45 -13.92 18.15
C THR A 14 -10.77 -13.94 19.52
N GLY A 15 -10.01 -12.87 19.81
CA GLY A 15 -9.25 -12.76 21.06
C GLY A 15 -8.19 -13.84 21.23
N PHE A 16 -7.77 -14.52 20.16
CA PHE A 16 -6.76 -15.57 20.18
C PHE A 16 -5.38 -14.95 19.87
N ARG A 17 -4.54 -14.80 20.89
CA ARG A 17 -3.16 -14.31 20.75
C ARG A 17 -2.23 -15.51 20.73
N THR A 18 -1.79 -15.91 19.55
CA THR A 18 -0.88 -17.05 19.40
C THR A 18 0.45 -16.79 20.12
N GLU A 19 0.78 -17.64 21.08
CA GLU A 19 2.06 -17.66 21.78
C GLU A 19 3.01 -18.69 21.15
N ALA A 20 2.48 -19.86 20.77
CA ALA A 20 3.27 -20.94 20.21
C ALA A 20 2.57 -21.62 19.03
N ILE A 21 3.40 -22.19 18.15
CA ILE A 21 2.97 -23.11 17.10
C ILE A 21 3.65 -24.45 17.40
N GLU A 22 2.83 -25.45 17.71
CA GLU A 22 3.29 -26.81 18.00
C GLU A 22 3.00 -27.74 16.81
N ARG A 23 3.73 -28.86 16.74
CA ARG A 23 3.47 -29.92 15.76
C ARG A 23 2.66 -31.05 16.39
N ASP A 24 1.66 -31.53 15.66
CA ASP A 24 0.90 -32.74 15.96
C ASP A 24 0.99 -33.67 14.73
N GLY A 25 1.96 -34.59 14.76
CA GLY A 25 2.36 -35.35 13.57
C GLY A 25 2.82 -34.41 12.45
N ASP A 26 2.14 -34.49 11.31
CA ASP A 26 2.39 -33.64 10.14
C ASP A 26 1.63 -32.30 10.17
N ARG A 27 0.76 -32.09 11.17
CA ARG A 27 -0.07 -30.90 11.31
C ARG A 27 0.46 -29.91 12.34
N LEU A 28 -0.12 -28.71 12.34
CA LEU A 28 0.23 -27.60 13.21
C LEU A 28 -0.91 -27.29 14.17
N VAL A 29 -0.58 -27.00 15.42
CA VAL A 29 -1.52 -26.57 16.46
C VAL A 29 -1.11 -25.18 16.94
N LEU A 30 -2.02 -24.22 16.83
CA LEU A 30 -1.84 -22.88 17.38
C LEU A 30 -2.23 -22.89 18.86
N VAL A 31 -1.35 -22.35 19.70
CA VAL A 31 -1.56 -22.23 21.15
C VAL A 31 -1.61 -20.75 21.51
N ALA A 32 -2.67 -20.34 22.20
CA ALA A 32 -2.82 -18.98 22.69
C ALA A 32 -2.14 -18.77 24.04
N GLU A 33 -1.81 -17.52 24.34
CA GLU A 33 -1.26 -17.07 25.65
C GLU A 33 -2.15 -17.47 26.84
N ASP A 34 -3.45 -17.68 26.63
CA ASP A 34 -4.39 -18.12 27.67
C ASP A 34 -4.55 -19.65 27.76
N GLY A 35 -3.72 -20.39 27.03
CA GLY A 35 -3.70 -21.85 27.01
C GLY A 35 -4.73 -22.50 26.08
N ARG A 36 -5.59 -21.73 25.40
CA ARG A 36 -6.49 -22.28 24.37
C ARG A 36 -5.67 -22.87 23.21
N ARG A 37 -6.16 -23.97 22.65
CA ARG A 37 -5.54 -24.69 21.53
C ARG A 37 -6.57 -24.83 20.42
N LEU A 38 -6.14 -24.60 19.18
CA LEU A 38 -6.98 -24.85 18.01
C LEU A 38 -6.83 -26.30 17.53
N ASP A 39 -7.78 -26.75 16.70
CA ASP A 39 -7.67 -28.03 16.02
C ASP A 39 -6.47 -28.05 15.07
N PRO A 40 -5.82 -29.21 14.85
CA PRO A 40 -4.66 -29.30 13.98
C PRO A 40 -4.97 -28.90 12.53
N VAL A 41 -4.15 -28.00 11.97
CA VAL A 41 -4.25 -27.53 10.58
C VAL A 41 -3.05 -27.95 9.75
N ASP A 42 -3.24 -28.09 8.44
CA ASP A 42 -2.16 -28.45 7.52
C ASP A 42 -1.29 -27.22 7.14
N GLU A 43 -1.85 -26.01 7.16
CA GLU A 43 -1.15 -24.77 6.78
C GLU A 43 -1.53 -23.59 7.68
N VAL A 44 -0.55 -22.72 7.96
CA VAL A 44 -0.75 -21.45 8.68
C VAL A 44 -0.26 -20.31 7.80
N VAL A 45 -1.18 -19.42 7.42
CA VAL A 45 -0.87 -18.19 6.67
C VAL A 45 -0.87 -16.99 7.62
N VAL A 46 0.27 -16.32 7.76
CA VAL A 46 0.44 -15.22 8.73
C VAL A 46 0.18 -13.87 8.06
N LEU A 47 -0.94 -13.24 8.43
CA LEU A 47 -1.37 -11.93 7.93
C LEU A 47 -1.39 -10.86 9.03
N THR A 48 -0.36 -10.83 9.87
CA THR A 48 -0.28 -9.96 11.07
C THR A 48 0.36 -8.59 10.83
N GLY A 49 0.47 -8.19 9.55
CA GLY A 49 1.04 -6.92 9.13
C GLY A 49 2.53 -6.98 8.82
N PHE A 50 3.11 -5.80 8.56
CA PHE A 50 4.51 -5.63 8.17
C PHE A 50 5.12 -4.44 8.91
N ARG A 51 6.42 -4.50 9.19
CA ARG A 51 7.22 -3.37 9.65
C ARG A 51 8.59 -3.43 8.96
N PRO A 52 9.05 -2.36 8.29
CA PRO A 52 10.37 -2.34 7.68
C PRO A 52 11.47 -2.34 8.74
N ASP A 53 12.54 -3.10 8.47
CA ASP A 53 13.78 -3.01 9.22
C ASP A 53 14.59 -1.80 8.73
N LEU A 54 14.79 -0.84 9.63
CA LEU A 54 15.55 0.39 9.38
C LEU A 54 16.87 0.42 10.19
N SER A 55 17.26 -0.69 10.80
CA SER A 55 18.46 -0.78 11.66
C SER A 55 19.74 -0.32 10.97
N PHE A 56 19.88 -0.61 9.66
CA PHE A 56 21.02 -0.18 8.86
C PHE A 56 21.12 1.34 8.65
N LEU A 57 20.05 2.09 8.94
CA LEU A 57 20.00 3.56 8.88
C LEU A 57 20.12 4.20 10.27
N GLY A 58 20.47 3.44 11.32
CA GLY A 58 20.43 3.89 12.71
C GLY A 58 21.30 5.12 13.03
N GLU A 59 22.34 5.38 12.23
CA GLU A 59 23.22 6.55 12.37
C GLU A 59 22.71 7.78 11.60
N LEU A 60 21.67 7.65 10.77
CA LEU A 60 21.08 8.76 10.04
C LEU A 60 20.03 9.47 10.89
N ARG A 61 19.93 10.79 10.72
CA ARG A 61 18.88 11.59 11.37
C ARG A 61 17.54 11.40 10.65
N LEU A 62 16.83 10.33 11.02
CA LEU A 62 15.48 10.04 10.52
C LEU A 62 14.40 10.68 11.39
N GLY A 63 13.48 11.41 10.76
CA GLY A 63 12.24 11.88 11.37
C GLY A 63 11.12 10.88 11.11
N LEU A 64 10.79 10.06 12.10
CA LEU A 64 9.76 9.01 11.99
C LEU A 64 8.61 9.27 12.98
N ASP A 65 7.39 9.03 12.51
CA ASP A 65 6.19 9.01 13.35
C ASP A 65 6.25 7.85 14.36
N GLU A 66 5.84 8.10 15.60
CA GLU A 66 5.94 7.15 16.70
C GLU A 66 5.08 5.90 16.52
N ARG A 67 3.95 6.02 15.83
CA ARG A 67 2.96 4.95 15.68
C ARG A 67 3.18 4.16 14.40
N LEU A 68 3.27 4.86 13.28
CA LEU A 68 3.43 4.25 11.96
C LEU A 68 4.88 3.91 11.66
N HIS A 69 5.85 4.62 12.25
CA HIS A 69 7.26 4.49 11.87
C HIS A 69 7.50 4.86 10.39
N ALA A 70 6.69 5.78 9.88
CA ALA A 70 6.76 6.41 8.56
C ALA A 70 7.37 7.82 8.66
N PRO A 71 7.84 8.46 7.57
CA PRO A 71 8.28 9.86 7.62
C PRO A 71 7.22 10.77 8.25
N LEU A 72 7.66 11.71 9.08
CA LEU A 72 6.76 12.57 9.88
C LEU A 72 5.73 13.33 9.03
N ALA A 73 6.16 13.86 7.87
CA ALA A 73 5.27 14.59 6.97
C ALA A 73 4.29 13.67 6.23
N LEU A 74 4.67 12.41 6.00
CA LEU A 74 3.83 11.42 5.33
C LEU A 74 2.77 10.82 6.26
N ALA A 75 3.11 10.56 7.53
CA ALA A 75 2.29 9.78 8.46
C ALA A 75 0.82 10.26 8.57
N PRO A 76 0.50 11.56 8.64
CA PRO A 76 -0.90 12.02 8.67
C PRO A 76 -1.68 11.68 7.41
N LEU A 77 -1.02 11.55 6.26
CA LEU A 77 -1.65 11.32 4.94
C LEU A 77 -2.00 9.85 4.69
N ILE A 78 -1.37 8.94 5.44
CA ILE A 78 -1.48 7.48 5.23
C ILE A 78 -2.01 6.74 6.47
N ASP A 79 -2.51 7.48 7.47
CA ASP A 79 -3.06 6.89 8.68
C ASP A 79 -4.24 5.95 8.34
N PRO A 80 -4.14 4.63 8.59
CA PRO A 80 -5.20 3.68 8.26
C PRO A 80 -6.50 3.90 9.06
N ASN A 81 -6.46 4.69 10.15
CA ASN A 81 -7.68 5.08 10.87
C ASN A 81 -8.46 6.20 10.18
N GLN A 82 -7.84 6.89 9.21
CA GLN A 82 -8.39 8.07 8.54
C GLN A 82 -8.50 7.86 7.02
N HIS A 83 -7.60 7.07 6.44
CA HIS A 83 -7.47 6.88 5.00
C HIS A 83 -7.58 5.40 4.60
N SER A 84 -8.12 5.19 3.41
CA SER A 84 -8.08 3.92 2.68
C SER A 84 -7.07 4.01 1.54
N CYS A 85 -6.68 2.89 0.94
CA CYS A 85 -5.73 2.93 -0.19
C CYS A 85 -6.17 3.85 -1.34
N GLY A 86 -7.48 4.09 -1.51
CA GLY A 86 -8.03 4.95 -2.56
C GLY A 86 -8.16 6.43 -2.18
N THR A 87 -8.04 6.78 -0.90
CA THR A 87 -8.15 8.16 -0.41
C THR A 87 -6.82 8.78 -0.02
N VAL A 88 -5.72 8.04 -0.17
CA VAL A 88 -4.36 8.55 0.03
C VAL A 88 -3.96 9.39 -1.19
N HIS A 89 -3.65 10.65 -0.96
CA HIS A 89 -3.14 11.53 -2.02
C HIS A 89 -1.73 11.09 -2.45
N PRO A 90 -1.35 11.32 -3.72
CA PRO A 90 0.03 11.17 -4.17
C PRO A 90 0.97 12.02 -3.31
N HIS A 91 2.14 11.48 -3.00
CA HIS A 91 3.14 12.11 -2.15
C HIS A 91 4.53 11.75 -2.66
N GLY A 92 5.46 12.68 -2.48
CA GLY A 92 6.74 12.70 -3.16
C GLY A 92 7.86 13.19 -2.28
N ALA A 93 8.89 13.79 -2.88
CA ALA A 93 10.10 14.21 -2.20
C ALA A 93 9.84 15.04 -0.94
N GLY A 94 8.82 15.92 -0.95
CA GLY A 94 8.44 16.76 0.18
C GLY A 94 8.09 15.94 1.43
N GLU A 95 7.14 15.00 1.31
CA GLU A 95 6.66 14.20 2.44
C GLU A 95 7.64 13.10 2.86
N LEU A 96 8.51 12.68 1.94
CA LEU A 96 9.44 11.56 2.12
C LEU A 96 10.83 12.00 2.61
N SER A 97 11.06 13.30 2.73
CA SER A 97 12.31 13.87 3.23
C SER A 97 12.51 13.61 4.71
N HIS A 98 13.78 13.51 5.12
CA HIS A 98 14.18 13.40 6.51
C HIS A 98 15.03 14.60 6.97
N PRO A 99 15.24 14.77 8.29
CA PRO A 99 16.19 15.75 8.82
C PRO A 99 17.63 15.59 8.30
N GLU A 100 18.04 14.37 7.95
CA GLU A 100 19.28 14.14 7.22
C GLU A 100 19.15 14.61 5.76
N GLU A 101 20.07 15.46 5.33
CA GLU A 101 20.02 16.07 4.01
C GLU A 101 20.23 15.03 2.90
N GLY A 102 19.42 15.10 1.84
CA GLY A 102 19.48 14.18 0.71
C GLY A 102 18.99 12.76 1.02
N VAL A 103 18.43 12.51 2.20
CA VAL A 103 17.89 11.20 2.59
C VAL A 103 16.38 11.19 2.43
N HIS A 104 15.90 10.20 1.67
CA HIS A 104 14.48 9.93 1.47
C HIS A 104 14.19 8.45 1.71
N LEU A 105 13.09 8.15 2.41
CA LEU A 105 12.54 6.79 2.44
C LEU A 105 11.46 6.68 1.38
N VAL A 106 11.49 5.62 0.57
CA VAL A 106 10.55 5.39 -0.54
C VAL A 106 10.01 3.95 -0.53
N GLY A 107 8.96 3.74 -1.32
CA GLY A 107 8.26 2.46 -1.44
C GLY A 107 7.62 2.01 -0.12
N MET A 108 7.49 0.70 0.03
CA MET A 108 6.89 0.11 1.24
C MET A 108 7.61 0.50 2.53
N LYS A 109 8.91 0.87 2.47
CA LYS A 109 9.67 1.31 3.66
C LYS A 109 9.20 2.66 4.19
N SER A 110 8.70 3.55 3.34
CA SER A 110 8.18 4.85 3.79
C SER A 110 6.83 4.72 4.49
N TYR A 111 6.09 3.63 4.25
CA TYR A 111 4.79 3.40 4.88
C TYR A 111 4.88 2.84 6.30
N GLY A 112 6.07 2.39 6.74
CA GLY A 112 6.24 1.83 8.07
C GLY A 112 5.27 0.68 8.34
N ARG A 113 4.35 0.88 9.28
CA ARG A 113 3.29 -0.08 9.67
C ARG A 113 1.95 0.14 8.96
N ALA A 114 1.82 1.15 8.10
CA ALA A 114 0.59 1.40 7.36
C ALA A 114 0.37 0.30 6.29
N PRO A 115 -0.79 -0.39 6.28
CA PRO A 115 -1.03 -1.52 5.38
C PRO A 115 -1.56 -1.11 4.00
N THR A 116 -1.68 0.18 3.72
CA THR A 116 -2.40 0.74 2.57
C THR A 116 -1.50 1.08 1.38
N PHE A 117 -0.29 0.53 1.34
CA PHE A 117 0.68 0.82 0.27
C PHE A 117 0.25 0.20 -1.08
N LEU A 118 0.34 1.00 -2.14
CA LEU A 118 0.17 0.55 -3.52
C LEU A 118 1.46 0.73 -4.31
N ALA A 119 1.78 -0.24 -5.18
CA ALA A 119 2.99 -0.19 -6.00
C ALA A 119 3.05 1.07 -6.91
N LEU A 120 1.90 1.49 -7.46
CA LEU A 120 1.79 2.71 -8.25
C LEU A 120 2.17 3.96 -7.45
N THR A 121 1.76 4.03 -6.18
CA THR A 121 2.20 5.10 -5.27
C THR A 121 3.71 5.07 -5.10
N GLY A 122 4.30 3.87 -4.92
CA GLY A 122 5.75 3.72 -4.85
C GLY A 122 6.50 4.23 -6.09
N TYR A 123 5.97 4.01 -7.29
CA TYR A 123 6.59 4.54 -8.51
C TYR A 123 6.56 6.06 -8.56
N GLU A 124 5.46 6.68 -8.14
CA GLU A 124 5.35 8.13 -8.04
C GLU A 124 6.33 8.73 -7.02
N GLN A 125 6.45 8.09 -5.86
CA GLN A 125 7.44 8.48 -4.85
C GLN A 125 8.86 8.50 -5.42
N VAL A 126 9.25 7.43 -6.14
CA VAL A 126 10.59 7.32 -6.75
C VAL A 126 10.79 8.39 -7.82
N ARG A 127 9.81 8.61 -8.71
CA ARG A 127 9.87 9.66 -9.74
C ARG A 127 10.12 11.03 -9.11
N SER A 128 9.31 11.42 -8.12
CA SER A 128 9.42 12.69 -7.42
C SER A 128 10.76 12.86 -6.70
N VAL A 129 11.22 11.83 -5.98
CA VAL A 129 12.51 11.86 -5.25
C VAL A 129 13.69 11.96 -6.19
N VAL A 130 13.69 11.20 -7.30
CA VAL A 130 14.79 11.27 -8.29
C VAL A 130 14.87 12.65 -8.92
N ALA A 131 13.73 13.28 -9.24
CA ALA A 131 13.70 14.66 -9.72
C ALA A 131 14.29 15.65 -8.70
N ALA A 132 13.95 15.50 -7.41
CA ALA A 132 14.52 16.32 -6.34
C ALA A 132 16.04 16.15 -6.22
N ILE A 133 16.54 14.91 -6.27
CA ILE A 133 17.98 14.60 -6.24
C ILE A 133 18.69 15.19 -7.47
N ALA A 134 18.05 15.21 -8.63
CA ALA A 134 18.58 15.81 -9.85
C ALA A 134 18.54 17.35 -9.84
N GLY A 135 17.94 17.97 -8.82
CA GLY A 135 17.78 19.43 -8.69
C GLY A 135 16.59 20.00 -9.47
N ASP A 136 15.75 19.16 -10.08
CA ASP A 136 14.53 19.58 -10.78
C ASP A 136 13.36 19.66 -9.78
N ARG A 137 13.28 20.81 -9.11
CA ARG A 137 12.23 21.08 -8.10
C ARG A 137 10.83 21.01 -8.70
N GLU A 138 10.66 21.59 -9.89
CA GLU A 138 9.35 21.64 -10.54
C GLU A 138 8.86 20.22 -10.84
N ALA A 139 9.74 19.36 -11.38
CA ALA A 139 9.40 17.96 -11.59
C ALA A 139 9.16 17.19 -10.29
N ALA A 140 9.90 17.48 -9.22
CA ALA A 140 9.68 16.85 -7.93
C ALA A 140 8.28 17.15 -7.35
N GLU A 141 7.79 18.37 -7.53
CA GLU A 141 6.51 18.84 -6.97
C GLU A 141 5.29 18.48 -7.83
N ARG A 142 5.48 18.13 -9.11
CA ARG A 142 4.37 17.63 -9.96
C ARG A 142 3.83 16.31 -9.43
N VAL A 143 2.52 16.11 -9.57
CA VAL A 143 1.83 14.84 -9.34
C VAL A 143 1.55 14.20 -10.69
N GLU A 144 2.16 13.04 -10.96
CA GLU A 144 1.97 12.29 -12.21
C GLU A 144 1.21 10.97 -12.00
N LEU A 145 0.86 10.65 -10.76
CA LEU A 145 0.07 9.47 -10.41
C LEU A 145 -1.41 9.64 -10.74
N VAL A 146 -1.91 8.79 -11.63
CA VAL A 146 -3.34 8.59 -11.87
C VAL A 146 -3.72 7.22 -11.34
N LEU A 147 -4.51 7.17 -10.26
CA LEU A 147 -5.10 5.92 -9.78
C LEU A 147 -6.42 5.67 -10.54
N PRO A 148 -6.67 4.44 -11.01
CA PRO A 148 -7.97 4.08 -11.59
C PRO A 148 -9.07 4.26 -10.53
N GLU A 149 -10.25 4.77 -10.93
CA GLU A 149 -11.38 5.03 -10.03
C GLU A 149 -11.91 3.77 -9.31
N THR A 150 -11.58 2.58 -9.81
CA THR A 150 -11.93 1.32 -9.17
C THR A 150 -11.05 1.06 -7.95
N GLY A 151 -11.64 1.28 -6.77
CA GLY A 151 -11.00 1.14 -5.45
C GLY A 151 -10.18 -0.14 -5.29
N VAL A 152 -8.86 0.00 -5.36
CA VAL A 152 -7.87 -1.09 -5.37
C VAL A 152 -7.79 -1.83 -4.01
N CYS A 153 -8.45 -1.34 -2.95
CA CYS A 153 -8.49 -1.98 -1.63
C CYS A 153 -9.91 -2.12 -1.04
N GLY A 154 -10.92 -2.41 -1.85
CA GLY A 154 -12.29 -2.70 -1.38
C GLY A 154 -12.46 -4.04 -0.62
N GLY A 155 -11.38 -4.73 -0.25
CA GLY A 155 -11.43 -6.07 0.38
C GLY A 155 -11.90 -6.06 1.84
N ALA A 156 -11.86 -4.91 2.51
CA ALA A 156 -12.26 -4.77 3.91
C ALA A 156 -13.73 -4.35 4.09
N GLY A 157 -14.64 -4.85 3.23
CA GLY A 157 -16.06 -5.11 3.56
C GLY A 157 -16.99 -3.98 4.00
N LEU A 158 -16.53 -2.77 4.29
CA LEU A 158 -17.37 -1.62 4.64
C LEU A 158 -16.67 -0.36 4.14
N PHE A 159 -17.45 0.62 3.71
CA PHE A 159 -17.18 2.07 3.61
C PHE A 159 -17.70 2.74 2.33
N ASP A 160 -18.41 2.02 1.46
CA ASP A 160 -19.20 2.64 0.38
C ASP A 160 -20.65 2.92 0.79
N ARG A 161 -20.86 3.42 2.02
CA ARG A 161 -22.16 3.92 2.46
C ARG A 161 -22.09 5.41 2.80
N ALA A 162 -21.60 6.18 1.84
CA ALA A 162 -21.73 7.62 1.84
C ALA A 162 -22.08 8.16 0.44
N THR A 163 -23.02 7.54 -0.28
CA THR A 163 -23.88 8.21 -1.29
C THR A 163 -25.04 7.29 -1.70
N THR A 164 -26.00 7.06 -0.81
CA THR A 164 -27.35 6.66 -1.24
C THR A 164 -28.30 7.77 -0.79
N ASP A 165 -28.30 8.85 -1.57
CA ASP A 165 -29.45 9.74 -1.76
C ASP A 165 -29.15 10.64 -2.96
N ARG A 166 -29.38 10.08 -4.14
CA ARG A 166 -29.85 10.78 -5.36
C ARG A 166 -30.25 9.72 -6.38
N ALA A 167 -31.52 9.31 -6.30
CA ALA A 167 -32.20 8.75 -7.44
C ALA A 167 -32.49 9.89 -8.43
N SER A 168 -31.90 9.83 -9.62
CA SER A 168 -32.49 10.38 -10.85
C SER A 168 -31.73 9.88 -12.08
N ASP A 169 -32.44 9.08 -12.88
CA ASP A 169 -32.41 8.91 -14.34
C ASP A 169 -31.09 8.74 -15.12
N GLY A 170 -30.99 7.56 -15.75
CA GLY A 170 -30.93 7.43 -17.21
C GLY A 170 -29.70 7.99 -17.93
N GLY A 171 -28.80 7.10 -18.34
CA GLY A 171 -27.78 7.45 -19.34
C GLY A 171 -26.81 6.31 -19.63
N GLY A 172 -27.13 5.46 -20.61
CA GLY A 172 -26.15 4.55 -21.20
C GLY A 172 -25.05 5.36 -21.88
N CYS A 173 -23.78 5.04 -21.64
CA CYS A 173 -22.66 5.74 -22.24
C CYS A 173 -21.77 4.76 -23.01
N CYS A 174 -21.93 4.80 -24.33
CA CYS A 174 -20.98 4.29 -25.30
C CYS A 174 -19.65 5.03 -25.13
N ALA A 175 -18.60 4.34 -24.67
CA ALA A 175 -17.23 4.82 -24.83
C ALA A 175 -16.72 4.41 -26.24
N PRO A 176 -16.02 5.29 -26.98
CA PRO A 176 -15.44 4.91 -28.27
C PRO A 176 -14.26 3.95 -28.05
N THR A 177 -14.12 2.99 -28.98
CA THR A 177 -13.04 2.00 -28.99
C THR A 177 -11.69 2.71 -29.17
N PRO A 178 -10.68 2.48 -28.30
CA PRO A 178 -9.39 3.14 -28.44
C PRO A 178 -8.66 2.64 -29.69
N GLN A 179 -8.13 3.56 -30.50
CA GLN A 179 -7.27 3.23 -31.64
C GLN A 179 -5.80 3.18 -31.21
N PRO A 180 -5.03 2.16 -31.63
CA PRO A 180 -3.62 2.07 -31.30
C PRO A 180 -2.78 3.08 -32.09
N VAL A 181 -1.90 3.80 -31.39
CA VAL A 181 -0.89 4.68 -31.99
C VAL A 181 0.25 3.83 -32.56
N GLN A 182 0.55 3.99 -33.83
CA GLN A 182 1.75 3.41 -34.47
C GLN A 182 2.97 4.28 -34.13
N LEU A 183 4.03 3.65 -33.64
CA LEU A 183 5.32 4.29 -33.42
C LEU A 183 6.20 4.04 -34.65
N ASP A 184 6.28 5.06 -35.49
CA ASP A 184 7.18 5.05 -36.64
C ASP A 184 8.62 5.24 -36.13
N THR A 185 9.49 4.26 -36.38
CA THR A 185 10.92 4.40 -36.09
C THR A 185 11.57 5.15 -37.25
N THR A 186 11.87 6.42 -37.05
CA THR A 186 12.72 7.18 -37.97
C THR A 186 14.15 6.65 -37.88
N SER A 187 14.61 5.96 -38.93
CA SER A 187 16.03 5.59 -39.05
C SER A 187 16.87 6.84 -39.26
N ALA A 188 17.85 7.07 -38.39
CA ALA A 188 18.89 8.06 -38.62
C ALA A 188 19.79 7.64 -39.81
N PRO A 189 20.28 8.57 -40.65
CA PRO A 189 21.18 8.24 -41.73
C PRO A 189 22.58 7.87 -41.22
N SER A 190 23.09 6.76 -41.73
CA SER A 190 24.49 6.32 -41.58
C SER A 190 25.42 7.31 -42.28
N CYS A 191 26.27 8.01 -41.54
CA CYS A 191 27.42 8.71 -42.09
C CYS A 191 28.58 7.72 -42.28
N CYS A 192 28.90 7.41 -43.54
CA CYS A 192 30.20 6.87 -43.93
C CYS A 192 31.08 8.01 -44.45
N SER A 193 32.28 8.15 -43.89
CA SER A 193 33.53 8.58 -44.54
C SER A 193 34.68 8.28 -43.58
#